data_AF-A0A846EWZ1-F1
#
_entry.id   AF-A0A846EWZ1-F1
#
_cell.length_a   1.000
_cell.length_b   1.000
_cell.length_c   1.000
_cell.angle_alpha   90.00
_cell.angle_beta   90.00
_cell.angle_gamma   90.00
#
_symmetry.space_group_name_H-M   'P 1'
#
loop_
_entity.id
_entity.type
_entity.pdbx_description
1 polymer ?
#
loop_
_entity_poly.entity_id
_entity_poly.type
_entity_poly.pdbx_seq_one_letter_code
_entity_poly.pdbx_strand_id
1 'polypeptide(L)'
;MEPIELTAVAIAYHFLTKYVEKTGEGLGEKTTENLGKLWQGIKRMPANTFAALKPARENPFPGDFEQAIREMEAVANQNPELKQDIIDVVAVAKEEYPEYVKNLEAKLEEIKSQGITAQKISALFQGSSITGGSVNTDNNNNSVSTDNNNNVVIQNPTFQGQVTF
;
A
#
# COMPACT_ATOMS: atom_id res chain seq x y z
N MET A 1 9.12 11.77 -23.70
CA MET A 1 8.56 11.50 -22.36
C MET A 1 9.59 10.69 -21.60
N GLU A 2 9.78 10.99 -20.32
CA GLU A 2 10.66 10.21 -19.44
C GLU A 2 10.09 8.79 -19.25
N PRO A 3 10.94 7.74 -19.23
CA PRO A 3 10.48 6.39 -18.92
C PRO A 3 9.95 6.34 -17.47
N ILE A 4 8.96 5.47 -17.23
CA ILE A 4 8.49 5.21 -15.88
C ILE A 4 9.52 4.38 -15.12
N GLU A 5 9.73 4.70 -13.85
CA GLU A 5 10.61 3.95 -12.98
C GLU A 5 10.03 2.57 -12.64
N LEU A 6 10.83 1.52 -12.82
CA LEU A 6 10.44 0.13 -12.46
C LEU A 6 9.99 0.01 -11.00
N THR A 7 10.59 0.81 -10.09
CA THR A 7 10.19 0.88 -8.68
C THR A 7 8.74 1.35 -8.53
N ALA A 8 8.33 2.38 -9.28
CA ALA A 8 6.96 2.89 -9.23
C ALA A 8 5.97 1.83 -9.73
N VAL A 9 6.32 1.13 -10.81
CA VAL A 9 5.50 0.04 -11.35
C VAL A 9 5.37 -1.11 -10.34
N ALA A 10 6.48 -1.49 -9.69
CA ALA A 10 6.48 -2.56 -8.69
C ALA A 10 5.61 -2.22 -7.46
N ILE A 11 5.68 -0.97 -6.98
CA ILE A 11 4.83 -0.50 -5.88
C ILE A 11 3.35 -0.51 -6.30
N ALA A 12 3.01 0.09 -7.43
CA ALA A 12 1.63 0.11 -7.92
C ALA A 12 1.08 -1.30 -8.14
N TYR A 13 1.88 -2.20 -8.71
CA TYR A 13 1.53 -3.61 -8.90
C TYR A 13 1.20 -4.30 -7.58
N HIS A 14 2.02 -4.08 -6.54
CA HIS A 14 1.77 -4.66 -5.22
C HIS A 14 0.48 -4.15 -4.57
N PHE A 15 0.21 -2.85 -4.63
CA PHE A 15 -1.07 -2.33 -4.14
C PHE A 15 -2.26 -2.85 -4.97
N LEU A 16 -2.07 -3.01 -6.28
CA LEU A 16 -3.08 -3.55 -7.18
C LEU A 16 -3.41 -5.02 -6.89
N THR A 17 -2.42 -5.85 -6.55
CA THR A 17 -2.68 -7.25 -6.15
C THR A 17 -3.56 -7.30 -4.92
N LYS A 18 -3.23 -6.52 -3.88
CA LYS A 18 -4.04 -6.42 -2.65
C LYS A 18 -5.47 -5.93 -2.91
N TYR A 19 -5.62 -4.90 -3.76
CA TYR A 19 -6.92 -4.37 -4.15
C TYR A 19 -7.81 -5.43 -4.83
N VAL A 20 -7.26 -6.20 -5.77
CA VAL A 20 -8.01 -7.19 -6.54
C VAL A 20 -8.24 -8.49 -5.77
N GLU A 21 -7.28 -8.93 -4.95
CA GLU A 21 -7.43 -10.08 -4.05
C GLU A 21 -8.45 -9.81 -2.93
N LYS A 22 -8.82 -8.54 -2.72
CA LYS A 22 -9.75 -8.09 -1.66
C LYS A 22 -9.31 -8.60 -0.28
N THR A 23 -8.02 -8.56 0.02
CA THR A 23 -7.37 -9.22 1.17
C THR A 23 -7.82 -8.76 2.56
N GLY A 24 -8.86 -7.95 2.72
CA GLY A 24 -9.31 -7.42 4.01
C GLY A 24 -8.32 -6.42 4.65
N GLU A 25 -7.16 -6.18 4.02
CA GLU A 25 -6.26 -5.08 4.34
C GLU A 25 -6.95 -3.76 3.99
N GLY A 26 -7.06 -2.87 4.97
CA GLY A 26 -7.71 -1.57 4.82
C GLY A 26 -6.92 -0.66 3.90
N LEU A 27 -7.20 -0.69 2.60
CA LEU A 27 -6.75 0.33 1.68
C LEU A 27 -7.51 1.64 1.98
N GLY A 28 -6.80 2.76 2.02
CA GLY A 28 -7.35 4.08 2.21
C GLY A 28 -8.23 4.43 1.03
N GLU A 29 -9.15 5.37 1.24
CA GLU A 29 -10.16 5.72 0.25
C GLU A 29 -9.50 6.22 -1.05
N LYS A 30 -8.48 7.09 -0.96
CA LYS A 30 -7.80 7.64 -2.13
C LYS A 30 -7.00 6.57 -2.86
N THR A 31 -6.29 5.72 -2.12
CA THR A 31 -5.56 4.59 -2.71
C THR A 31 -6.52 3.62 -3.41
N THR A 32 -7.66 3.31 -2.80
CA THR A 32 -8.68 2.43 -3.38
C THR A 32 -9.27 3.01 -4.66
N GLU A 33 -9.58 4.32 -4.70
CA GLU A 33 -10.13 4.98 -5.88
C GLU A 33 -9.15 4.92 -7.06
N ASN A 34 -7.88 5.29 -6.83
CA ASN A 34 -6.87 5.31 -7.89
C ASN A 34 -6.49 3.90 -8.36
N LEU A 35 -6.48 2.90 -7.46
CA LEU A 35 -6.32 1.50 -7.87
C LEU A 35 -7.50 1.01 -8.70
N GLY A 36 -8.72 1.47 -8.39
CA GLY A 36 -9.90 1.24 -9.23
C GLY A 36 -9.72 1.79 -10.65
N LYS A 37 -9.24 3.02 -10.79
CA LYS A 37 -8.94 3.65 -12.09
C LYS A 37 -7.90 2.86 -12.86
N LEU A 38 -6.74 2.58 -12.24
CA LEU A 38 -5.66 1.78 -12.81
C LEU A 38 -6.18 0.40 -13.27
N TRP A 39 -6.95 -0.29 -12.44
CA TRP A 39 -7.48 -1.62 -12.77
C TRP A 39 -8.46 -1.58 -13.95
N GLN A 40 -9.32 -0.57 -14.02
CA GLN A 40 -10.22 -0.38 -15.15
C GLN A 40 -9.46 -0.01 -16.43
N GLY A 41 -8.39 0.79 -16.33
CA GLY A 41 -7.46 1.06 -17.43
C GLY A 41 -6.89 -0.23 -18.00
N ILE A 42 -6.32 -1.08 -17.14
CA ILE A 42 -5.75 -2.39 -17.52
C ILE A 42 -6.79 -3.29 -18.19
N LYS A 43 -8.00 -3.42 -17.62
CA LYS A 43 -9.05 -4.27 -18.17
C LYS A 43 -9.60 -3.80 -19.52
N ARG A 44 -9.50 -2.51 -19.85
CA ARG A 44 -9.92 -1.95 -21.15
C ARG A 44 -8.91 -2.22 -22.26
N MET A 45 -7.69 -2.65 -21.93
CA MET A 45 -6.67 -2.94 -22.93
C MET A 45 -6.99 -4.22 -23.71
N PRO A 46 -6.46 -4.36 -24.96
CA PRO A 46 -6.58 -5.59 -25.72
C PRO A 46 -6.19 -6.84 -24.92
N ALA A 47 -6.90 -7.94 -25.13
CA ALA A 47 -6.73 -9.17 -24.35
C ALA A 47 -5.32 -9.81 -24.43
N ASN A 48 -4.51 -9.41 -25.39
CA ASN A 48 -3.15 -9.87 -25.63
C ASN A 48 -2.07 -8.84 -25.22
N THR A 49 -2.45 -7.73 -24.59
CA THR A 49 -1.49 -6.70 -24.14
C THR A 49 -0.54 -7.24 -23.08
N PHE A 50 -1.05 -8.09 -22.19
CA PHE A 50 -0.30 -8.66 -21.08
C PHE A 50 -0.29 -10.19 -21.19
N ALA A 51 0.89 -10.80 -21.10
CA ALA A 51 1.03 -12.25 -21.15
C ALA A 51 1.10 -12.86 -19.74
N ALA A 52 1.74 -12.16 -18.80
CA ALA A 52 1.77 -12.53 -17.40
C ALA A 52 0.54 -11.99 -16.65
N LEU A 53 0.30 -10.68 -16.67
CA LEU A 53 -0.89 -10.08 -16.05
C LEU A 53 -2.13 -10.49 -16.86
N LYS A 54 -3.07 -11.24 -16.28
CA LYS A 54 -4.20 -11.82 -17.00
C LYS A 54 -5.53 -11.24 -16.49
N PRO A 55 -5.85 -9.98 -16.82
CA PRO A 55 -6.93 -9.24 -16.16
C PRO A 55 -8.33 -9.82 -16.37
N ALA A 56 -8.51 -10.69 -17.37
CA ALA A 56 -9.76 -11.38 -17.64
C ALA A 56 -9.92 -12.74 -16.91
N ARG A 57 -8.91 -13.18 -16.12
CA ARG A 57 -8.95 -14.46 -15.39
C ARG A 57 -9.34 -14.26 -13.93
N GLU A 58 -9.90 -15.31 -13.31
CA GLU A 58 -10.24 -15.33 -11.88
C GLU A 58 -9.04 -15.08 -10.98
N ASN A 59 -7.86 -15.60 -11.34
CA ASN A 59 -6.59 -15.23 -10.73
C ASN A 59 -5.75 -14.40 -11.72
N PRO A 60 -5.88 -13.06 -11.69
CA PRO A 60 -5.24 -12.20 -12.68
C PRO A 60 -3.73 -12.04 -12.49
N PHE A 61 -3.21 -12.30 -11.30
CA PHE A 61 -1.78 -12.19 -11.01
C PHE A 61 -1.17 -13.60 -10.96
N PRO A 62 -0.31 -13.96 -11.92
CA PRO A 62 0.39 -15.24 -11.87
C PRO A 62 1.48 -15.20 -10.80
N GLY A 63 2.08 -16.37 -10.50
CA GLY A 63 3.26 -16.46 -9.64
C GLY A 63 4.52 -15.82 -10.23
N ASP A 64 4.54 -15.42 -11.51
CA ASP A 64 5.66 -14.71 -12.12
C ASP A 64 5.46 -13.18 -12.02
N PHE A 65 5.76 -12.66 -10.84
CA PHE A 65 5.62 -11.25 -10.48
C PHE A 65 6.57 -10.35 -11.29
N GLU A 66 7.78 -10.82 -11.62
CA GLU A 66 8.74 -10.03 -12.38
C GLU A 66 8.24 -9.77 -13.79
N GLN A 67 7.76 -10.81 -14.48
CA GLN A 67 7.28 -10.65 -15.84
C GLN A 67 6.09 -9.68 -15.89
N ALA A 68 5.14 -9.79 -14.95
CA ALA A 68 3.98 -8.90 -14.90
C ALA A 68 4.35 -7.43 -14.67
N ILE A 69 5.33 -7.16 -13.79
CA ILE A 69 5.83 -5.80 -13.55
C ILE A 69 6.54 -5.25 -14.80
N ARG A 70 7.39 -6.05 -15.47
CA ARG A 70 8.08 -5.62 -16.71
C ARG A 70 7.10 -5.36 -17.85
N GLU A 71 6.04 -6.16 -17.96
CA GLU A 71 5.00 -5.92 -18.95
C GLU A 71 4.23 -4.62 -18.65
N MET A 72 3.86 -4.37 -17.39
CA MET A 72 3.26 -3.08 -17.00
C MET A 72 4.18 -1.90 -17.28
N GLU A 73 5.48 -2.01 -17.01
CA GLU A 73 6.48 -0.98 -17.34
C GLU A 73 6.53 -0.71 -18.85
N ALA A 74 6.66 -1.76 -19.67
CA ALA A 74 6.74 -1.64 -21.12
C ALA A 74 5.49 -0.99 -21.71
N VAL A 75 4.30 -1.39 -21.24
CA VAL A 75 3.02 -0.83 -21.70
C VAL A 75 2.86 0.61 -21.23
N ALA A 76 3.17 0.93 -19.97
CA ALA A 76 3.09 2.30 -19.45
C ALA A 76 4.04 3.25 -20.19
N ASN A 77 5.22 2.77 -20.60
CA ASN A 77 6.13 3.57 -21.41
C ASN A 77 5.58 3.97 -22.78
N GLN A 78 4.59 3.24 -23.29
CA GLN A 78 3.91 3.50 -24.57
C GLN A 78 2.50 4.09 -24.39
N ASN A 79 1.94 4.05 -23.18
CA ASN A 79 0.60 4.51 -22.85
C ASN A 79 0.63 5.59 -21.75
N PRO A 80 0.49 6.88 -22.11
CA PRO A 80 0.52 7.98 -21.15
C PRO A 80 -0.59 7.92 -20.08
N GLU A 81 -1.78 7.41 -20.41
CA GLU A 81 -2.89 7.26 -19.44
C GLU A 81 -2.50 6.22 -18.38
N LEU A 82 -2.05 5.04 -18.80
CA LEU A 82 -1.59 4.00 -17.86
C LEU A 82 -0.40 4.47 -17.02
N LYS A 83 0.54 5.20 -17.63
CA LYS A 83 1.68 5.78 -16.92
C LYS A 83 1.21 6.73 -15.82
N GLN A 84 0.25 7.60 -16.12
CA GLN A 84 -0.30 8.54 -15.15
C GLN A 84 -1.03 7.81 -14.02
N ASP A 85 -1.86 6.81 -14.34
CA ASP A 85 -2.56 6.01 -13.33
C ASP A 85 -1.60 5.34 -12.35
N ILE A 86 -0.46 4.82 -12.83
CA ILE A 86 0.59 4.25 -11.96
C ILE A 86 1.22 5.32 -11.05
N ILE A 87 1.54 6.50 -11.60
CA ILE A 87 2.11 7.60 -10.84
C ILE A 87 1.15 8.07 -9.75
N ASP A 88 -0.14 8.20 -10.07
CA ASP A 88 -1.18 8.66 -9.16
C ASP A 88 -1.37 7.68 -8.00
N VAL A 89 -1.39 6.36 -8.29
CA VAL A 89 -1.42 5.32 -7.25
C VAL A 89 -0.22 5.43 -6.32
N VAL A 90 1.00 5.60 -6.84
CA VAL A 90 2.20 5.72 -6.01
C VAL A 90 2.17 7.01 -5.18
N ALA A 91 1.67 8.11 -5.74
CA ALA A 91 1.56 9.38 -5.03
C ALA A 91 0.60 9.28 -3.83
N VAL A 92 -0.61 8.72 -4.03
CA VAL A 92 -1.56 8.56 -2.92
C VAL A 92 -1.12 7.50 -1.92
N ALA A 93 -0.45 6.44 -2.37
CA ALA A 93 0.12 5.45 -1.47
C ALA A 93 1.22 6.06 -0.58
N LYS A 94 2.04 6.98 -1.11
CA LYS A 94 3.02 7.73 -0.30
C LYS A 94 2.37 8.67 0.70
N GLU A 95 1.20 9.22 0.39
CA GLU A 95 0.43 10.07 1.30
C GLU A 95 -0.22 9.24 2.43
N GLU A 96 -0.90 8.15 2.08
CA GLU A 96 -1.66 7.34 3.04
C GLU A 96 -0.79 6.31 3.80
N TYR A 97 0.34 5.89 3.20
CA TYR A 97 1.24 4.86 3.73
C TYR A 97 2.74 5.22 3.62
N PRO A 98 3.18 6.40 4.11
CA PRO A 98 4.52 6.91 3.86
C PRO A 98 5.64 5.98 4.32
N GLU A 99 5.52 5.40 5.53
CA GLU A 99 6.55 4.50 6.07
C GLU A 99 6.61 3.18 5.31
N TYR A 100 5.45 2.64 4.95
CA TYR A 100 5.33 1.39 4.21
C TYR A 100 5.91 1.51 2.80
N VAL A 101 5.54 2.56 2.07
CA VAL A 101 6.07 2.81 0.72
C VAL A 101 7.58 3.06 0.78
N LYS A 102 8.06 3.84 1.75
CA LYS A 102 9.51 4.07 1.95
C LYS A 102 10.26 2.75 2.21
N ASN A 103 9.68 1.85 3.00
CA ASN A 103 10.26 0.53 3.25
C ASN A 103 10.31 -0.34 1.99
N LEU A 104 9.23 -0.33 1.20
CA LEU A 104 9.18 -1.03 -0.09
C LEU A 104 10.22 -0.47 -1.08
N GLU A 105 10.35 0.86 -1.20
CA GLU A 105 11.36 1.50 -2.04
C GLU A 105 12.78 1.07 -1.63
N ALA A 106 13.10 1.10 -0.35
CA ALA A 106 14.42 0.69 0.15
C ALA A 106 14.74 -0.78 -0.16
N LYS A 107 13.76 -1.68 0.02
CA LYS A 107 13.93 -3.10 -0.31
C LYS A 107 14.02 -3.34 -1.82
N LEU A 108 13.29 -2.59 -2.63
CA LEU A 108 13.40 -2.67 -4.10
C LEU A 108 14.77 -2.21 -4.59
N GLU A 109 15.33 -1.15 -4.01
CA GLU A 109 16.70 -0.69 -4.29
C GLU A 109 17.75 -1.76 -3.89
N GLU A 110 17.57 -2.41 -2.74
CA GLU A 110 18.42 -3.54 -2.34
C GLU A 110 18.34 -4.69 -3.36
N ILE A 111 17.13 -5.09 -3.76
CA ILE A 111 16.91 -6.13 -4.77
C ILE A 111 17.55 -5.76 -6.12
N LYS A 112 17.43 -4.50 -6.56
CA LYS A 112 18.09 -3.99 -7.77
C LYS A 112 19.60 -4.17 -7.69
N SER A 113 20.21 -3.80 -6.56
CA SER A 113 21.67 -3.89 -6.35
C SER A 113 22.19 -5.33 -6.38
N GLN A 114 21.35 -6.31 -6.03
CA GLN A 114 21.69 -7.73 -5.96
C GLN A 114 21.27 -8.52 -7.22
N GLY A 115 20.70 -7.86 -8.24
CA GLY A 115 20.09 -8.49 -9.40
C GLY A 115 18.63 -8.87 -9.15
N ILE A 116 17.73 -8.34 -9.99
CA ILE A 116 16.28 -8.55 -9.95
C ILE A 116 15.95 -9.99 -10.36
N THR A 117 15.18 -10.70 -9.53
CA THR A 117 14.53 -11.96 -9.90
C THR A 117 13.08 -11.97 -9.44
N ALA A 118 12.21 -12.70 -10.17
CA ALA A 118 10.82 -12.95 -9.80
C ALA A 118 10.65 -13.42 -8.36
N GLN A 119 11.54 -14.28 -7.90
CA GLN A 119 11.53 -14.84 -6.54
C GLN A 119 11.80 -13.77 -5.48
N LYS A 120 12.76 -12.86 -5.72
CA LYS A 120 13.08 -11.77 -4.78
C LYS A 120 11.96 -10.74 -4.71
N ILE A 121 11.38 -10.39 -5.86
CA ILE A 121 10.22 -9.50 -5.95
C ILE A 121 8.99 -10.15 -5.30
N SER A 122 8.71 -11.43 -5.52
CA SER A 122 7.58 -12.10 -4.88
C SER A 122 7.76 -12.19 -3.36
N ALA A 123 8.99 -12.48 -2.89
CA ALA A 123 9.30 -12.56 -1.47
C ALA A 123 9.14 -11.21 -0.75
N LEU A 124 9.46 -10.10 -1.43
CA LEU A 124 9.21 -8.75 -0.93
C LEU A 124 7.74 -8.57 -0.53
N PHE A 125 6.83 -8.99 -1.42
CA PHE A 125 5.41 -8.74 -1.31
C PHE A 125 4.66 -9.72 -0.40
N GLN A 126 5.14 -10.97 -0.31
CA GLN A 126 4.58 -11.99 0.59
C GLN A 126 4.82 -11.67 2.08
N GLY A 127 5.92 -10.98 2.41
CA GLY A 127 6.25 -10.59 3.78
C GLY A 127 5.74 -9.20 4.19
N SER A 128 5.09 -8.46 3.29
CA SER A 128 4.68 -7.08 3.52
C SER A 128 3.16 -6.96 3.72
N SER A 129 2.76 -6.47 4.89
CA SER A 129 1.34 -6.19 5.21
C SER A 129 1.04 -4.70 5.13
N ILE A 130 -0.06 -4.34 4.48
CA ILE A 130 -0.56 -2.96 4.48
C ILE A 130 -1.47 -2.81 5.70
N THR A 131 -0.97 -2.20 6.77
CA THR A 131 -1.83 -1.78 7.88
C THR A 131 -2.56 -0.51 7.47
N GLY A 132 -3.88 -0.59 7.36
CA GLY A 132 -4.72 0.55 7.00
C GLY A 132 -4.57 1.72 7.97
N GLY A 133 -3.94 2.81 7.53
CA GLY A 133 -4.29 4.15 7.98
C GLY A 133 -5.54 4.56 7.19
N SER A 134 -6.61 5.06 7.79
CA SER A 134 -6.63 6.19 8.72
C SER A 134 -7.95 6.24 9.52
N VAL A 135 -7.88 6.67 10.79
CA VAL A 135 -8.93 7.54 11.35
C VAL A 135 -8.25 8.87 11.65
N ASN A 136 -8.71 9.91 10.97
CA ASN A 136 -8.39 11.30 11.27
C ASN A 136 -8.65 11.54 12.77
N THR A 137 -7.61 11.76 13.58
CA THR A 137 -7.74 12.55 14.80
C THR A 137 -6.82 13.72 14.58
N ASP A 138 -7.44 14.88 14.39
CA ASP A 138 -6.80 16.13 14.08
C ASP A 138 -5.57 16.40 14.96
N ASN A 139 -4.55 16.98 14.33
CA ASN A 139 -3.51 17.71 15.03
C ASN A 139 -4.10 18.56 16.15
N ASN A 140 -3.79 18.22 17.40
CA ASN A 140 -3.55 19.27 18.36
C ASN A 140 -2.28 18.96 19.14
N ASN A 141 -1.28 19.81 18.90
CA ASN A 141 -0.04 19.88 19.66
C ASN A 141 -0.33 19.78 21.16
N ASN A 142 0.11 18.70 21.79
CA ASN A 142 0.66 18.82 23.12
C ASN A 142 1.77 17.78 23.34
N SER A 143 3.00 18.23 23.12
CA SER A 143 4.19 17.58 23.65
C SER A 143 4.10 17.58 25.17
N VAL A 144 3.62 16.50 25.77
CA VAL A 144 3.81 16.25 27.20
C VAL A 144 5.02 15.35 27.35
N SER A 145 6.16 16.01 27.63
CA SER A 145 7.34 15.44 28.25
C SER A 145 6.91 14.62 29.47
N THR A 146 7.26 13.33 29.50
CA THR A 146 7.08 12.52 30.71
C THR A 146 8.32 12.74 31.59
N ASP A 147 8.26 13.74 32.46
CA ASP A 147 9.21 13.87 33.56
C ASP A 147 8.67 13.20 34.83
N ASN A 148 9.57 12.46 35.46
CA ASN A 148 9.40 11.60 36.61
C ASN A 148 8.90 12.30 37.89
N ASN A 149 8.25 11.50 38.73
CA ASN A 149 8.08 11.61 40.19
C ASN A 149 7.27 12.80 40.73
N ASN A 150 6.06 12.53 41.21
CA ASN A 150 5.77 12.57 42.65
C ASN A 150 4.34 12.15 42.99
N ASN A 151 4.24 11.13 43.83
CA ASN A 151 3.30 10.94 44.93
C ASN A 151 1.87 11.53 44.78
N VAL A 152 0.89 10.69 44.42
CA VAL A 152 -0.52 11.00 44.65
C VAL A 152 -1.15 9.90 45.49
N VAL A 153 -1.51 10.32 46.71
CA VAL A 153 -2.26 9.60 47.74
C VAL A 153 -3.59 9.10 47.17
N ILE A 154 -3.82 7.79 47.23
CA ILE A 154 -5.11 7.17 46.91
C ILE A 154 -6.06 7.44 48.08
N GLN A 155 -6.98 8.38 47.93
CA GLN A 155 -8.09 8.55 48.86
C GLN A 155 -9.28 7.68 48.43
N ASN A 156 -9.67 6.78 49.33
CA ASN A 156 -10.75 5.81 49.21
C ASN A 156 -12.11 6.52 49.40
N PRO A 157 -13.09 6.44 48.48
CA PRO A 157 -14.40 7.04 48.73
C PRO A 157 -15.30 6.10 49.57
N THR A 158 -15.57 6.51 50.81
CA THR A 158 -16.56 5.90 51.70
C THR A 158 -17.97 6.16 51.17
N PHE A 159 -18.67 5.12 50.73
CA PHE A 159 -20.11 5.19 50.46
C PHE A 159 -20.88 5.11 51.78
N GLN A 160 -21.53 6.20 52.20
CA GLN A 160 -22.57 6.19 53.23
C GLN A 160 -23.93 6.46 52.58
N GLY A 161 -24.71 5.38 52.45
CA GLY A 161 -26.14 5.44 52.17
C GLY A 161 -26.81 4.31 52.94
N GLN A 162 -27.46 4.64 54.06
CA GLN A 162 -28.26 3.70 54.83
C GLN A 162 -29.51 3.32 54.04
N VAL A 163 -29.79 2.02 53.97
CA VAL A 163 -31.07 1.47 53.53
C VAL A 163 -31.74 0.90 54.78
N THR A 164 -32.90 1.43 55.15
CA THR A 164 -33.77 0.88 56.20
C THR A 164 -34.91 0.11 55.52
N PHE A 165 -35.18 -1.10 56.01
CA PHE A 165 -36.31 -1.94 55.59
C PHE A 165 -37.63 -1.46 56.20
#